data_AF-A0A7S3QKW6-F1
#
_entry.id   AF-A0A7S3QKW6-F1
#
_cell.length_a   1.000
_cell.length_b   1.000
_cell.length_c   1.000
_cell.angle_alpha   90.00
_cell.angle_beta   90.00
_cell.angle_gamma   90.00
#
_symmetry.space_group_name_H-M   'P 1'
#
loop_
_entity.id
_entity.type
_entity.pdbx_description
1 polymer ?
#
loop_
_entity_poly.entity_id
_entity_poly.type
_entity_poly.pdbx_seq_one_letter_code
_entity_poly.pdbx_strand_id
1 'polypeptide(L)'
;YMDQAILMYGNLCVVGAVGIWLLIATKFEMPVSTTHSCVGGLVGMAIASKGPACVTWYKDPDPDSAKYLPGGITGIVLSWIFSPLLSGLFAVALFAVVRCVVLRSQNSFMRAIKFYPVLIWLAIWINTFFIISKGVSKKVCPSKTNIWICSGYDSDLKEGAEKDAAGGKLSKDDYPGKVNGWVALGFSCGVGLFFAVALIPLYLAIKKRVEAEFADKDTEAGEAEEAK
;
A
#
# COMPACT_ATOMS: atom_id res chain seq x y z
N TYR A 1 -25.47 -8.73 -20.00
CA TYR A 1 -25.11 -9.08 -18.62
C TYR A 1 -24.77 -10.57 -18.53
N MET A 2 -23.69 -10.95 -17.84
CA MET A 2 -23.32 -12.36 -17.63
C MET A 2 -24.23 -12.96 -16.55
N ASP A 3 -24.61 -14.23 -16.73
CA ASP A 3 -25.41 -14.91 -15.72
C ASP A 3 -24.59 -15.15 -14.45
N GLN A 4 -25.22 -15.10 -13.28
CA GLN A 4 -24.53 -15.24 -11.98
C GLN A 4 -23.85 -16.60 -11.86
N ALA A 5 -24.46 -17.68 -12.35
CA ALA A 5 -23.86 -19.01 -12.29
C ALA A 5 -22.58 -19.10 -13.14
N ILE A 6 -22.57 -18.46 -14.32
CA ILE A 6 -21.39 -18.39 -15.20
C ILE A 6 -20.27 -17.59 -14.53
N LEU A 7 -20.58 -16.47 -13.87
CA LEU A 7 -19.58 -15.70 -13.13
C LEU A 7 -18.97 -16.49 -11.97
N MET A 8 -19.79 -17.20 -11.20
CA MET A 8 -19.31 -18.02 -10.09
C MET A 8 -18.40 -19.15 -10.57
N TYR A 9 -18.83 -19.91 -11.58
CA TYR A 9 -18.04 -20.99 -12.16
C TYR A 9 -16.78 -20.46 -12.84
N GLY A 10 -16.89 -19.36 -13.60
CA GLY A 10 -15.76 -18.70 -14.24
C GLY A 10 -14.70 -18.25 -13.24
N ASN A 11 -15.10 -17.64 -12.13
CA ASN A 11 -14.16 -17.22 -11.08
C ASN A 11 -13.49 -18.41 -10.39
N LEU A 12 -14.19 -19.53 -10.21
CA LEU A 12 -13.57 -20.78 -9.71
C LEU A 12 -12.48 -21.28 -10.66
N CYS A 13 -12.77 -21.31 -11.97
CA CYS A 13 -11.78 -21.66 -12.98
C CYS A 13 -10.58 -20.71 -12.99
N VAL A 14 -10.82 -19.40 -12.84
CA VAL A 14 -9.75 -18.39 -12.78
C VAL A 14 -8.84 -18.63 -11.58
N VAL A 15 -9.40 -18.82 -10.37
CA VAL A 15 -8.59 -19.09 -9.17
C VAL A 15 -7.80 -20.38 -9.33
N GLY A 16 -8.39 -21.44 -9.88
CA GLY A 16 -7.70 -22.70 -10.16
C GLY A 16 -6.54 -22.54 -11.15
N ALA A 17 -6.79 -21.90 -12.29
CA ALA A 17 -5.78 -21.67 -13.32
C ALA A 17 -4.63 -20.78 -12.82
N VAL A 18 -4.96 -19.69 -12.13
CA VAL A 18 -3.95 -18.79 -11.53
C VAL A 18 -3.18 -19.51 -10.44
N GLY A 19 -3.82 -20.30 -9.59
CA GLY A 19 -3.15 -21.10 -8.57
C GLY A 19 -2.13 -22.07 -9.16
N ILE A 20 -2.52 -22.82 -10.19
CA ILE A 20 -1.62 -23.74 -10.91
C ILE A 20 -0.44 -22.97 -11.52
N TRP A 21 -0.71 -21.85 -12.19
CA TRP A 21 0.35 -21.01 -12.79
C TRP A 21 1.34 -20.49 -11.73
N LEU A 22 0.85 -20.01 -10.60
CA LEU A 22 1.70 -19.52 -9.51
C LEU A 22 2.52 -20.64 -8.86
N LEU A 23 1.97 -21.85 -8.71
CA LEU A 23 2.71 -23.00 -8.21
C LEU A 23 3.84 -23.41 -9.17
N ILE A 24 3.57 -23.42 -10.47
CA ILE A 24 4.58 -23.68 -11.50
C ILE A 24 5.66 -22.61 -11.47
N ALA A 25 5.28 -21.32 -11.47
CA ALA A 25 6.24 -20.22 -11.42
C ALA A 25 7.11 -20.28 -10.15
N THR A 26 6.52 -20.61 -9.00
CA THR A 26 7.24 -20.79 -7.73
C THR A 26 8.22 -21.95 -7.82
N LYS A 27 7.84 -23.06 -8.45
CA LYS A 27 8.73 -24.22 -8.65
C LYS A 27 9.97 -23.88 -9.49
N PHE A 28 9.83 -22.93 -10.42
CA PHE A 28 10.91 -22.44 -11.28
C PHE A 28 11.55 -21.13 -10.78
N GLU A 29 11.23 -20.70 -9.54
CA GLU A 29 11.76 -19.48 -8.93
C GLU A 29 11.58 -18.21 -9.78
N MET A 30 10.53 -18.18 -10.61
CA MET A 30 10.24 -17.05 -11.48
C MET A 30 9.44 -15.97 -10.73
N PRO A 31 9.91 -14.71 -10.67
CA PRO A 31 9.16 -13.63 -10.05
C PRO A 31 8.00 -13.20 -10.97
N VAL A 32 6.81 -13.74 -10.74
CA VAL A 32 5.59 -13.45 -11.53
C VAL A 32 4.60 -12.56 -10.77
N SER A 33 3.84 -11.76 -11.52
CA SER A 33 2.77 -10.92 -10.96
C SER A 33 1.47 -11.71 -10.80
N THR A 34 1.05 -11.90 -9.55
CA THR A 34 -0.26 -12.51 -9.22
C THR A 34 -1.42 -11.65 -9.75
N THR A 35 -1.30 -10.32 -9.69
CA THR A 35 -2.31 -9.39 -10.19
C THR A 35 -2.51 -9.51 -11.70
N HIS A 36 -1.43 -9.58 -12.49
CA HIS A 36 -1.55 -9.76 -13.94
C HIS A 36 -2.15 -11.12 -14.29
N SER A 37 -1.78 -12.16 -13.54
CA SER A 37 -2.33 -13.51 -13.71
C SER A 37 -3.84 -13.54 -13.45
N CYS A 38 -4.30 -12.93 -12.35
CA CYS A 38 -5.73 -12.82 -12.04
C CYS A 38 -6.51 -11.99 -13.07
N VAL A 39 -6.02 -10.80 -13.43
CA VAL A 39 -6.69 -9.93 -14.43
C VAL A 39 -6.74 -10.61 -15.80
N GLY A 40 -5.63 -11.22 -16.23
CA GLY A 40 -5.57 -11.99 -17.48
C GLY A 40 -6.52 -13.18 -17.48
N GLY A 41 -6.60 -13.92 -16.36
CA GLY A 41 -7.56 -15.01 -16.18
C GLY A 41 -9.02 -14.54 -16.27
N LEU A 42 -9.37 -13.43 -15.61
CA LEU A 42 -10.71 -12.85 -15.68
C LEU A 42 -11.07 -12.37 -17.09
N VAL A 43 -10.14 -11.73 -17.79
CA VAL A 43 -10.32 -11.32 -19.19
C VAL A 43 -10.53 -12.54 -20.09
N GLY A 44 -9.69 -13.57 -19.96
CA GLY A 44 -9.81 -14.81 -20.72
C GLY A 44 -11.15 -15.52 -20.47
N MET A 45 -11.57 -15.62 -19.21
CA MET A 45 -12.86 -16.19 -18.82
C MET A 45 -14.04 -15.39 -19.43
N ALA A 46 -13.98 -14.06 -19.38
CA ALA A 46 -15.03 -13.21 -19.95
C ALA A 46 -15.13 -13.36 -21.48
N ILE A 47 -13.98 -13.42 -22.17
CA ILE A 47 -13.92 -13.63 -23.62
C ILE A 47 -14.45 -15.03 -23.98
N ALA A 48 -14.04 -16.07 -23.26
CA ALA A 48 -14.49 -17.44 -23.51
C ALA A 48 -16.01 -17.60 -23.28
N SER A 49 -16.59 -16.83 -22.35
CA SER A 49 -17.99 -16.96 -21.98
C SER A 49 -18.95 -16.18 -22.88
N LYS A 50 -18.60 -14.93 -23.27
CA LYS A 50 -19.50 -14.03 -24.03
C LYS A 50 -18.82 -13.27 -25.16
N GLY A 51 -17.60 -13.63 -25.52
CA GLY A 51 -16.83 -12.97 -26.57
C GLY A 51 -16.15 -11.68 -26.10
N PRO A 52 -15.32 -11.07 -26.96
CA PRO A 52 -14.49 -9.91 -26.62
C PRO A 52 -15.28 -8.64 -26.31
N ALA A 53 -16.52 -8.52 -26.80
CA ALA A 53 -17.39 -7.38 -26.52
C ALA A 53 -17.88 -7.33 -25.06
N CYS A 54 -17.74 -8.43 -24.30
CA CYS A 54 -18.13 -8.47 -22.89
C CYS A 54 -17.11 -7.78 -21.97
N VAL A 55 -15.90 -7.51 -22.46
CA VAL A 55 -14.83 -6.86 -21.69
C VAL A 55 -14.88 -5.36 -21.91
N THR A 56 -14.90 -4.60 -20.81
CA THR A 56 -14.77 -3.13 -20.88
C THR A 56 -13.32 -2.77 -21.16
N TRP A 57 -12.96 -2.69 -22.45
CA TRP A 57 -11.61 -2.36 -22.89
C TRP A 57 -11.22 -0.94 -22.50
N TYR A 58 -12.08 0.02 -22.82
CA TYR A 58 -11.85 1.43 -22.60
C TYR A 58 -13.15 2.09 -22.10
N LYS A 59 -13.02 2.96 -21.09
CA LYS A 59 -14.09 3.83 -20.60
C LYS A 59 -13.49 5.23 -20.49
N ASP A 60 -14.14 6.22 -21.10
CA ASP A 60 -13.67 7.60 -21.07
C ASP A 60 -13.53 8.11 -19.62
N PRO A 61 -12.50 8.92 -19.34
CA PRO A 61 -12.38 9.60 -18.05
C PRO A 61 -13.60 10.48 -17.84
N ASP A 62 -14.23 10.37 -16.68
CA ASP A 62 -15.35 11.22 -16.32
C ASP A 62 -14.79 12.62 -15.93
N PRO A 63 -15.13 13.69 -16.66
CA PRO A 63 -14.59 15.04 -16.44
C PRO A 63 -14.92 15.61 -15.06
N ASP A 64 -15.96 15.11 -14.39
CA ASP A 64 -16.35 15.52 -13.05
C ASP A 64 -15.73 14.64 -11.95
N SER A 65 -15.05 13.56 -12.32
CA SER A 65 -14.33 12.69 -11.40
C SER A 65 -12.86 13.11 -11.30
N ALA A 66 -12.29 13.13 -10.10
CA ALA A 66 -10.87 13.41 -9.88
C ALA A 66 -9.93 12.29 -10.43
N LYS A 67 -10.41 11.44 -11.34
CA LYS A 67 -9.67 10.31 -11.93
C LYS A 67 -9.14 10.72 -13.31
N TYR A 68 -7.83 10.94 -13.38
CA TYR A 68 -7.13 11.34 -14.60
C TYR A 68 -6.82 10.18 -15.57
N LEU A 69 -7.07 8.93 -15.15
CA LEU A 69 -6.84 7.74 -15.98
C LEU A 69 -8.17 7.22 -16.55
N PRO A 70 -8.18 6.76 -17.81
CA PRO A 70 -9.36 6.11 -18.39
C PRO A 70 -9.71 4.84 -17.59
N GLY A 71 -10.98 4.46 -17.61
CA GLY A 71 -11.45 3.23 -16.98
C GLY A 71 -11.21 1.98 -17.84
N GLY A 72 -11.69 0.83 -17.35
CA GLY A 72 -11.58 -0.44 -18.05
C GLY A 72 -10.16 -1.05 -18.01
N ILE A 73 -9.88 -1.97 -18.93
CA ILE A 73 -8.57 -2.63 -19.03
C ILE A 73 -7.46 -1.63 -19.35
N THR A 74 -7.72 -0.60 -20.18
CA THR A 74 -6.74 0.45 -20.49
C THR A 74 -6.24 1.15 -19.23
N GLY A 75 -7.14 1.52 -18.31
CA GLY A 75 -6.75 2.14 -17.03
C GLY A 75 -5.87 1.24 -16.17
N ILE A 76 -6.19 -0.05 -16.13
CA ILE A 76 -5.41 -1.04 -15.39
C ILE A 76 -4.00 -1.16 -15.98
N VAL A 77 -3.86 -1.29 -17.30
CA VAL A 77 -2.56 -1.40 -17.97
C VAL A 77 -1.73 -0.13 -17.78
N LEU A 78 -2.34 1.05 -17.87
CA LEU A 78 -1.63 2.31 -17.59
C LEU A 78 -1.12 2.36 -16.15
N SER A 79 -1.93 1.89 -15.18
CA SER A 79 -1.51 1.85 -13.77
C SER A 79 -0.28 0.94 -13.54
N TRP A 80 -0.13 -0.13 -14.33
CA TRP A 80 1.02 -1.04 -14.24
C TRP A 80 2.34 -0.41 -14.71
N ILE A 81 2.26 0.62 -15.55
CA ILE A 81 3.43 1.37 -16.03
C ILE A 81 3.72 2.54 -15.09
N PHE A 82 2.69 3.31 -14.72
CA PHE A 82 2.87 4.48 -13.88
C PHE A 82 3.28 4.14 -12.44
N SER A 83 2.79 3.03 -11.87
CA SER A 83 3.09 2.65 -10.48
C SER A 83 4.58 2.35 -10.24
N PRO A 84 5.27 1.51 -11.06
CA PRO A 84 6.71 1.30 -10.93
C PRO A 84 7.54 2.57 -11.18
N LEU A 85 7.14 3.40 -12.15
CA LEU A 85 7.86 4.65 -12.47
C LEU A 85 7.81 5.63 -11.30
N LEU A 86 6.61 5.85 -10.74
CA LEU A 86 6.43 6.76 -9.63
C LEU A 86 7.10 6.23 -8.35
N SER A 87 6.98 4.93 -8.06
CA SER A 87 7.65 4.30 -6.92
C SER A 87 9.18 4.33 -7.06
N GLY A 88 9.71 4.15 -8.27
CA GLY A 88 11.13 4.31 -8.58
C GLY A 88 11.65 5.73 -8.30
N LEU A 89 10.88 6.76 -8.70
CA LEU A 89 11.22 8.15 -8.40
C LEU A 89 11.30 8.41 -6.89
N PHE A 90 10.31 7.95 -6.13
CA PHE A 90 10.31 8.07 -4.67
C PHE A 90 11.45 7.27 -4.01
N ALA A 91 11.77 6.08 -4.53
CA ALA A 91 12.88 5.27 -4.04
C ALA A 91 14.23 5.98 -4.23
N VAL A 92 14.45 6.59 -5.40
CA VAL A 92 15.67 7.38 -5.67
C VAL A 92 15.74 8.60 -4.76
N ALA A 93 14.63 9.32 -4.57
CA ALA A 93 14.60 10.47 -3.66
C ALA A 93 14.90 10.08 -2.21
N LEU A 94 14.26 9.01 -1.70
CA LEU A 94 14.52 8.49 -0.37
C LEU A 94 15.96 8.03 -0.20
N PHE A 95 16.50 7.30 -1.19
CA PHE A 95 17.89 6.86 -1.18
C PHE A 95 18.86 8.04 -1.20
N ALA A 96 18.59 9.09 -1.97
CA ALA A 96 19.41 10.30 -2.00
C ALA A 96 19.44 10.99 -0.62
N VAL A 97 18.30 11.09 0.06
CA VAL A 97 18.22 11.63 1.43
C VAL A 97 19.05 10.78 2.39
N VAL A 98 18.85 9.45 2.41
CA VAL A 98 19.62 8.54 3.27
C VAL A 98 21.11 8.59 2.94
N ARG A 99 21.48 8.69 1.66
CA ARG A 99 22.89 8.77 1.25
C ARG A 99 23.56 10.04 1.74
N CYS A 100 22.91 11.19 1.57
CA CYS A 100 23.45 12.48 1.99
C CYS A 100 23.46 12.64 3.51
N VAL A 101 22.40 12.20 4.19
CA VAL A 101 22.25 12.37 5.64
C VAL A 101 23.01 11.31 6.40
N VAL A 102 23.00 10.04 6.00
CA VAL A 102 23.55 8.93 6.79
C VAL A 102 24.87 8.44 6.21
N LEU A 103 24.87 8.01 4.94
CA LEU A 103 25.97 7.20 4.39
C LEU A 103 27.26 8.00 4.13
N ARG A 104 27.18 9.29 3.75
CA ARG A 104 28.37 10.14 3.49
C ARG A 104 28.94 10.81 4.75
N SER A 105 28.47 10.42 5.93
CA SER A 105 28.97 10.91 7.21
C SER A 105 30.24 10.17 7.63
N GLN A 106 31.21 10.87 8.23
CA GLN A 106 32.43 10.23 8.78
C GLN A 106 32.08 9.09 9.76
N ASN A 107 31.07 9.31 10.62
CA ASN A 107 30.51 8.30 11.51
C ASN A 107 29.18 7.75 10.98
N SER A 108 29.20 7.11 9.81
CA SER A 108 28.00 6.60 9.10
C SER A 108 27.20 5.62 9.94
N PHE A 109 27.86 4.72 10.66
CA PHE A 109 27.22 3.73 11.51
C PHE A 109 26.42 4.38 12.65
N MET A 110 27.03 5.32 13.36
CA MET A 110 26.35 5.99 14.47
C MET A 110 25.26 6.95 14.01
N ARG A 111 25.42 7.54 12.82
CA ARG A 111 24.37 8.34 12.20
C ARG A 111 23.19 7.49 11.73
N ALA A 112 23.42 6.25 11.28
CA ALA A 112 22.36 5.31 10.93
C ALA A 112 21.51 4.94 12.15
N ILE A 113 22.16 4.64 13.28
CA ILE A 113 21.47 4.34 14.54
C ILE A 113 20.63 5.56 14.99
N LYS A 114 21.17 6.78 14.90
CA LYS A 114 20.43 8.03 15.21
C LYS A 114 19.26 8.31 14.26
N PHE A 115 19.39 7.95 12.99
CA PHE A 115 18.38 8.21 11.97
C PHE A 115 17.28 7.13 11.92
N TYR A 116 17.56 5.94 12.45
CA TYR A 116 16.64 4.80 12.46
C TYR A 116 15.24 5.10 13.03
N PRO A 117 15.07 5.80 14.17
CA PRO A 117 13.73 6.13 14.69
C PRO A 117 12.89 6.97 13.71
N VAL A 118 13.53 7.83 12.90
CA VAL A 118 12.83 8.65 11.89
C VAL A 118 12.31 7.80 10.74
N LEU A 119 13.07 6.79 10.31
CA LEU A 119 12.63 5.85 9.28
C LEU A 119 11.44 5.01 9.75
N ILE A 120 11.47 4.53 11.00
CA ILE A 120 10.37 3.77 11.59
C ILE A 120 9.13 4.65 11.79
N TRP A 121 9.33 5.88 12.25
CA TRP A 121 8.27 6.88 12.36
C TRP A 121 7.53 7.04 11.02
N LEU A 122 8.28 7.27 9.94
CA LEU A 122 7.73 7.46 8.60
C LEU A 122 6.97 6.21 8.11
N ALA A 123 7.53 5.02 8.34
CA ALA A 123 6.91 3.76 7.95
C ALA A 123 5.58 3.50 8.70
N ILE A 124 5.55 3.71 10.01
CA ILE A 124 4.33 3.54 10.82
C ILE A 124 3.30 4.60 10.43
N TRP A 125 3.72 5.85 10.28
CA TRP A 125 2.84 6.95 9.88
C TRP A 125 2.10 6.63 8.58
N ILE A 126 2.82 6.24 7.52
CA ILE A 126 2.22 5.93 6.21
C ILE A 126 1.28 4.72 6.32
N ASN A 127 1.69 3.64 7.00
CA ASN A 127 0.85 2.45 7.16
C ASN A 127 -0.43 2.74 7.96
N THR A 128 -0.32 3.45 9.08
CA THR A 128 -1.46 3.85 9.90
C THR A 128 -2.38 4.79 9.11
N PHE A 129 -1.84 5.71 8.31
CA PHE A 129 -2.64 6.59 7.45
C PHE A 129 -3.50 5.79 6.47
N PHE A 130 -2.93 4.78 5.78
CA PHE A 130 -3.68 3.95 4.85
C PHE A 130 -4.71 3.06 5.55
N ILE A 131 -4.37 2.47 6.70
CA ILE A 131 -5.31 1.68 7.49
C ILE A 131 -6.50 2.53 7.92
N ILE A 132 -6.28 3.77 8.34
CA ILE A 132 -7.35 4.66 8.77
C ILE A 132 -8.16 5.13 7.56
N SER A 133 -7.50 5.56 6.49
CA SER A 133 -8.17 6.17 5.33
C SER A 133 -8.93 5.17 4.45
N LYS A 134 -8.49 3.89 4.43
CA LYS A 134 -9.08 2.84 3.57
C LYS A 134 -9.59 1.63 4.35
N GLY A 135 -9.03 1.33 5.52
CA GLY A 135 -9.39 0.17 6.32
C GLY A 135 -10.52 0.41 7.31
N VAL A 136 -10.81 1.66 7.70
CA VAL A 136 -11.94 1.99 8.58
C VAL A 136 -13.24 1.80 7.80
N SER A 137 -13.76 0.58 7.94
CA SER A 137 -14.93 0.06 7.22
C SER A 137 -16.21 0.82 7.56
N LYS A 138 -17.21 0.62 6.70
CA LYS A 138 -18.61 1.10 6.75
C LYS A 138 -19.28 1.05 8.13
N LYS A 139 -18.77 0.23 9.06
CA LYS A 139 -19.28 0.09 10.44
C LYS A 139 -18.86 1.22 11.39
N VAL A 140 -17.73 1.90 11.12
CA VAL A 140 -17.17 2.91 12.03
C VAL A 140 -17.58 4.33 11.64
N CYS A 141 -17.89 4.56 10.35
CA CYS A 141 -18.46 5.83 9.85
C CYS A 141 -19.89 5.61 9.30
N PRO A 142 -20.92 5.56 10.17
CA PRO A 142 -22.31 5.59 9.72
C PRO A 142 -22.64 6.94 9.08
N SER A 143 -23.37 6.96 7.96
CA SER A 143 -23.79 8.19 7.28
C SER A 143 -24.59 9.16 8.16
N LYS A 144 -25.25 8.64 9.20
CA LYS A 144 -26.17 9.38 10.07
C LYS A 144 -25.49 10.06 11.26
N THR A 145 -24.21 9.78 11.52
CA THR A 145 -23.52 10.27 12.72
C THR A 145 -22.28 11.06 12.35
N ASN A 146 -22.27 12.35 12.69
CA ASN A 146 -21.10 13.21 12.55
C ASN A 146 -20.08 12.88 13.64
N ILE A 147 -19.26 11.87 13.40
CA ILE A 147 -18.09 11.56 14.22
C ILE A 147 -16.93 12.41 13.72
N TRP A 148 -16.13 12.99 14.62
CA TRP A 148 -14.99 13.86 14.29
C TRP A 148 -13.97 13.27 13.29
N ILE A 149 -13.94 11.94 13.13
CA ILE A 149 -13.08 11.22 12.18
C ILE A 149 -13.69 11.06 10.78
N CYS A 150 -15.01 11.24 10.65
CA CYS A 150 -15.75 11.01 9.40
C CYS A 150 -16.09 12.36 8.74
N SER A 151 -15.84 12.45 7.44
CA SER A 151 -16.18 13.58 6.57
C SER A 151 -17.28 13.14 5.59
N GLY A 152 -18.54 13.24 6.03
CA GLY A 152 -19.71 13.13 5.15
C GLY A 152 -19.73 11.89 4.25
N TYR A 153 -20.40 12.01 3.10
CA TYR A 153 -20.71 10.94 2.15
C TYR A 153 -19.57 10.64 1.16
N ASP A 154 -19.27 9.36 0.90
CA ASP A 154 -18.31 8.97 -0.15
C ASP A 154 -18.96 8.95 -1.55
N SER A 155 -18.63 9.95 -2.37
CA SER A 155 -19.10 10.09 -3.76
C SER A 155 -18.64 8.97 -4.70
N ASP A 156 -17.54 8.29 -4.36
CA ASP A 156 -16.95 7.21 -5.17
C ASP A 156 -17.81 5.93 -5.19
N LEU A 157 -18.78 5.80 -4.27
CA LEU A 157 -19.68 4.65 -4.16
C LEU A 157 -20.97 4.79 -4.99
N LYS A 158 -21.21 5.94 -5.63
CA LYS A 158 -22.38 6.14 -6.50
C LYS A 158 -22.38 5.22 -7.73
N GLU A 159 -21.22 4.83 -8.23
CA GLU A 159 -21.11 3.92 -9.39
C GLU A 159 -21.35 2.44 -9.02
N GLY A 160 -21.52 2.11 -7.73
CA GLY A 160 -21.67 0.75 -7.23
C GLY A 160 -22.95 0.49 -6.44
N ALA A 161 -23.99 1.32 -6.60
CA ALA A 161 -25.29 1.07 -5.99
C ALA A 161 -25.93 -0.17 -6.63
N GLU A 162 -25.55 -1.35 -6.14
CA GLU A 162 -26.30 -2.57 -6.30
C GLU A 162 -27.71 -2.30 -5.78
N LYS A 163 -28.71 -2.37 -6.67
CA LYS A 163 -30.11 -2.39 -6.26
C LYS A 163 -30.24 -3.49 -5.22
N ASP A 164 -30.83 -3.20 -4.08
CA ASP A 164 -31.25 -4.20 -3.12
C ASP A 164 -32.03 -5.31 -3.86
N ALA A 165 -31.93 -6.55 -3.38
CA ALA A 165 -32.52 -7.74 -4.03
C ALA A 165 -34.05 -7.63 -4.29
N ALA A 166 -34.70 -6.59 -3.76
CA ALA A 166 -36.11 -6.22 -3.95
C ALA A 166 -36.35 -5.08 -4.98
N GLY A 167 -35.32 -4.57 -5.66
CA GLY A 167 -35.46 -3.53 -6.69
C GLY A 167 -35.65 -2.11 -6.18
N GLY A 168 -35.41 -1.84 -4.90
CA GLY A 168 -35.38 -0.49 -4.35
C GLY A 168 -34.19 0.33 -4.84
N LYS A 169 -34.28 1.67 -4.71
CA LYS A 169 -33.14 2.57 -4.86
C LYS A 169 -32.58 2.83 -3.47
N LEU A 170 -31.32 2.45 -3.20
CA LEU A 170 -30.63 2.87 -1.97
C LEU A 170 -30.66 4.40 -1.84
N SER A 171 -31.16 4.91 -0.71
CA SER A 171 -31.13 6.34 -0.39
C SER A 171 -29.69 6.77 -0.12
N LYS A 172 -29.37 8.07 -0.34
CA LYS A 172 -28.05 8.64 -0.01
C LYS A 172 -27.62 8.38 1.44
N ASP A 173 -28.57 8.10 2.33
CA ASP A 173 -28.38 7.85 3.76
C ASP A 173 -27.86 6.43 4.10
N ASP A 174 -27.82 5.50 3.14
CA ASP A 174 -27.37 4.11 3.31
C ASP A 174 -25.90 3.89 2.90
N TYR A 175 -25.25 4.91 2.35
CA TYR A 175 -23.86 4.82 1.91
C TYR A 175 -22.91 5.11 3.07
N PRO A 176 -21.78 4.38 3.19
CA PRO A 176 -20.82 4.62 4.27
C PRO A 176 -20.20 6.00 4.17
N GLY A 177 -19.97 6.63 5.33
CA GLY A 177 -19.26 7.90 5.39
C GLY A 177 -17.78 7.73 5.06
N LYS A 178 -17.16 8.77 4.49
CA LYS A 178 -15.73 8.80 4.16
C LYS A 178 -14.94 9.27 5.38
N VAL A 179 -13.77 8.71 5.64
CA VAL A 179 -12.87 9.25 6.68
C VAL A 179 -12.33 10.62 6.24
N ASN A 180 -12.28 11.58 7.15
CA ASN A 180 -11.64 12.87 6.89
C ASN A 180 -10.13 12.65 6.74
N GLY A 181 -9.61 12.86 5.53
CA GLY A 181 -8.20 12.64 5.21
C GLY A 181 -7.24 13.46 6.08
N TRP A 182 -7.61 14.67 6.48
CA TRP A 182 -6.79 15.52 7.36
C TRP A 182 -6.72 14.99 8.78
N VAL A 183 -7.85 14.47 9.28
CA VAL A 183 -7.91 13.84 10.60
C VAL A 183 -7.12 12.54 10.60
N ALA A 184 -7.27 11.72 9.56
CA ALA A 184 -6.47 10.50 9.38
C ALA A 184 -4.97 10.82 9.33
N LEU A 185 -4.57 11.88 8.63
CA LEU A 185 -3.17 12.30 8.53
C LEU A 185 -2.60 12.78 9.86
N GLY A 186 -3.36 13.59 10.61
CA GLY A 186 -2.95 14.07 11.93
C GLY A 186 -2.86 12.92 12.95
N PHE A 187 -3.87 12.06 13.02
CA PHE A 187 -3.87 10.93 13.95
C PHE A 187 -2.75 9.93 13.65
N SER A 188 -2.56 9.58 12.37
CA SER A 188 -1.49 8.66 11.97
C SER A 188 -0.09 9.21 12.26
N CYS A 189 0.12 10.52 12.13
CA CYS A 189 1.36 11.19 12.49
C CYS A 189 1.65 11.04 14.00
N GLY A 190 0.64 11.23 14.84
CA GLY A 190 0.72 11.03 16.29
C GLY A 190 1.03 9.57 16.68
N VAL A 191 0.37 8.60 16.04
CA VAL A 191 0.65 7.17 16.23
C VAL A 191 2.10 6.84 15.83
N GLY A 192 2.56 7.33 14.67
CA GLY A 192 3.95 7.18 14.27
C GLY A 192 4.91 7.72 15.32
N LEU A 193 4.64 8.91 15.86
CA LEU A 193 5.49 9.57 16.85
C LEU A 193 5.55 8.78 18.16
N PHE A 194 4.40 8.27 18.62
CA PHE A 194 4.33 7.41 19.81
C PHE A 194 5.24 6.19 19.68
N PHE A 195 5.18 5.46 18.56
CA PHE A 195 6.03 4.28 18.36
C PHE A 195 7.50 4.64 18.19
N ALA A 196 7.82 5.76 17.52
CA ALA A 196 9.20 6.22 17.39
C ALA A 196 9.81 6.57 18.76
N VAL A 197 9.05 7.20 19.65
CA VAL A 197 9.45 7.51 21.03
C VAL A 197 9.56 6.24 21.86
N ALA A 198 8.61 5.31 21.73
CA ALA A 198 8.64 4.03 22.43
C ALA A 198 9.87 3.17 22.09
N LEU A 199 10.47 3.39 20.92
CA LEU A 199 11.69 2.70 20.49
C LEU A 199 12.99 3.37 20.96
N ILE A 200 12.93 4.55 21.61
CA ILE A 200 14.12 5.24 22.13
C ILE A 200 14.92 4.37 23.12
N PRO A 201 14.33 3.65 24.08
CA PRO A 201 15.09 2.79 24.99
C PRO A 201 15.86 1.68 24.27
N LEU A 202 15.22 1.07 23.26
CA LEU A 202 15.86 0.07 22.41
C LEU A 202 17.02 0.68 21.60
N TYR A 203 16.80 1.86 21.03
CA TYR A 203 17.84 2.64 20.35
C TYR A 203 19.04 2.93 21.27
N LEU A 204 18.79 3.38 22.50
CA LEU A 204 19.85 3.66 23.48
C LEU A 204 20.61 2.39 23.88
N ALA A 205 19.92 1.26 24.02
CA ALA A 205 20.55 -0.03 24.31
C ALA A 205 21.46 -0.49 23.16
N ILE A 206 21.00 -0.36 21.91
CA ILE A 206 21.80 -0.67 20.71
C ILE A 206 23.02 0.26 20.64
N LYS A 207 22.80 1.56 20.77
CA LYS A 207 23.86 2.58 20.74
C LYS A 207 24.94 2.28 21.78
N LYS A 208 24.56 1.97 23.02
CA LYS A 208 25.50 1.69 24.11
C LYS A 208 26.33 0.43 23.84
N ARG A 209 25.72 -0.65 23.32
CA ARG A 209 26.45 -1.87 22.98
C ARG A 209 27.45 -1.65 21.84
N VAL A 210 27.03 -0.87 20.85
CA VAL A 210 27.87 -0.49 19.71
C VAL A 210 29.07 0.33 20.17
N GLU A 211 28.85 1.39 20.94
CA GLU A 211 29.93 2.27 21.39
C GLU A 211 30.93 1.50 22.27
N ALA A 212 30.47 0.52 23.06
CA ALA A 212 31.35 -0.36 23.82
C ALA A 212 32.21 -1.26 22.92
N GLU A 213 31.65 -1.85 21.86
CA GLU A 213 32.40 -2.75 20.94
C GLU A 213 33.47 -2.01 20.14
N PHE A 214 33.21 -0.78 19.72
CA PHE A 214 34.19 0.03 19.00
C PHE A 214 35.30 0.57 19.92
N ALA A 215 34.96 0.93 21.17
CA ALA A 215 35.96 1.36 22.14
C ALA A 215 36.98 0.25 22.48
N ASP A 216 36.53 -1.01 22.53
CA ASP A 216 37.40 -2.16 22.81
C ASP A 216 38.40 -2.39 21.66
N LYS A 217 37.93 -2.32 20.41
CA LYS A 217 38.78 -2.48 19.21
C LYS A 217 39.84 -1.38 19.07
N ASP A 218 39.51 -0.15 19.41
CA ASP A 218 40.48 0.96 19.37
C ASP A 218 41.56 0.79 20.46
N THR A 219 41.20 0.20 21.61
CA THR A 219 42.14 -0.09 22.72
C THR A 219 43.09 -1.24 22.34
N GLU A 220 42.56 -2.35 21.82
CA GLU A 220 43.38 -3.47 21.33
C GLU A 220 44.33 -3.06 20.20
N ALA A 221 43.88 -2.19 19.29
CA ALA A 221 44.71 -1.69 18.20
C ALA A 221 45.86 -0.80 18.69
N GLY A 222 45.61 0.06 19.68
CA GLY A 222 46.64 0.93 20.28
C GLY A 222 47.69 0.13 21.05
N GLU A 223 47.29 -0.85 21.85
CA GLU A 223 48.21 -1.74 22.58
C GLU A 223 49.11 -2.55 21.62
N ALA A 224 48.56 -2.99 20.48
CA ALA A 224 49.32 -3.71 19.46
C ALA A 224 50.32 -2.83 18.69
N GLU A 225 50.10 -1.52 18.61
CA GLU A 225 51.02 -0.56 17.98
C GLU A 225 52.15 -0.14 18.93
N GLU A 226 51.86 0.08 20.23
CA GLU A 226 52.90 0.33 21.25
C GLU A 226 53.81 -0.88 21.49
N ALA A 227 53.32 -2.10 21.23
CA ALA A 227 54.10 -3.32 21.37
C ALA A 227 55.08 -3.60 20.20
N LYS A 228 55.09 -2.77 19.14
CA LYS A 228 55.95 -2.90 17.95
C LYS A 228 57.11 -1.91 17.95
#